data_AF-A0A8J4WDA6-F1
#
_entry.id   AF-A0A8J4WDA6-F1
#
_cell.length_a   1.000
_cell.length_b   1.000
_cell.length_c   1.000
_cell.angle_alpha   90.00
_cell.angle_beta   90.00
_cell.angle_gamma   90.00
#
_symmetry.space_group_name_H-M   'P 1'
#
loop_
_entity.id
_entity.type
_entity.pdbx_description
1 polymer ?
#
loop_
_entity_poly.entity_id
_entity_poly.type
_entity_poly.pdbx_seq_one_letter_code
_entity_poly.pdbx_strand_id
1 'polypeptide(L)'
;MTICAVQLQSILQQQREQLEQSMQRLIEYLTETLHLPSTTVTSSDKSMSVDSIAAAVFDFHYEPSSGHKFDAWFKHWEETFQSEFPSKGSNWKTPLLVRKLGTVEHEWFTNFILPQQPKDLGFDQTLKQLRDIFGEQLSLFNVRYNCLKLTKRESHDYVTFAGLVNWDCERFQLKSLTEGQFKCLIFIADLHSPRDADIQTRLLSKLEQDKEITVKALTAECQRLVNLKRDTAMIQQVA
;
A
#
# COMPACT_ATOMS: atom_id res chain seq x y z
N MET A 1 64.02 27.95 47.26
CA MET A 1 62.96 27.40 48.14
C MET A 1 62.56 26.05 47.57
N THR A 2 63.03 24.96 48.17
CA THR A 2 62.78 23.59 47.68
C THR A 2 61.52 23.07 48.34
N ILE A 3 60.44 22.91 47.58
CA ILE A 3 59.20 22.30 48.07
C ILE A 3 59.52 20.83 48.38
N CYS A 4 59.38 20.42 49.64
CA CYS A 4 59.61 19.04 50.06
C CYS A 4 58.51 18.14 49.46
N ALA A 5 58.83 16.88 49.14
CA ALA A 5 57.91 15.92 48.51
C ALA A 5 56.54 15.83 49.21
N VAL A 6 56.52 16.03 50.53
CA VAL A 6 55.31 16.04 51.36
C VAL A 6 54.38 17.22 51.02
N GLN A 7 54.93 18.41 50.77
CA GLN A 7 54.15 19.58 50.36
C GLN A 7 53.63 19.47 48.93
N LEU A 8 54.37 18.82 48.04
CA LEU A 8 53.89 18.55 46.68
C LEU A 8 52.70 17.58 46.71
N GLN A 9 52.77 16.56 47.57
CA GLN A 9 51.70 15.58 47.73
C GLN A 9 50.44 16.20 48.35
N SER A 10 50.57 17.11 49.32
CA SER A 10 49.44 17.85 49.87
C SER A 10 48.79 18.78 48.84
N ILE A 11 49.58 19.43 47.98
CA ILE A 11 49.06 20.30 46.90
C ILE A 11 48.27 19.48 45.88
N LEU A 12 48.78 18.30 45.49
CA LEU A 12 48.08 17.42 44.54
C LEU A 12 46.78 16.85 45.12
N GLN A 13 46.79 16.48 46.40
CA GLN A 13 45.58 16.03 47.11
C GLN A 13 44.52 17.15 47.14
N GLN A 14 44.93 18.37 47.48
CA GLN A 14 44.05 19.53 47.54
C GLN A 14 43.48 19.89 46.15
N GLN A 15 44.28 19.78 45.08
CA GLN A 15 43.78 19.98 43.72
C GLN A 15 42.73 18.95 43.31
N ARG A 16 42.89 17.69 43.73
CA ARG A 16 41.92 16.62 43.43
C ARG A 16 40.59 16.85 44.15
N GLU A 17 40.63 17.19 45.43
CA GLU A 17 39.42 17.51 46.21
C GLU A 17 38.69 18.73 45.64
N GLN A 18 39.43 19.76 45.20
CA GLN A 18 38.85 20.94 44.57
C GLN A 18 38.18 20.61 43.23
N LEU A 19 38.77 19.71 42.44
CA LEU A 19 38.17 19.24 41.20
C LEU A 19 36.87 18.46 41.46
N GLU A 20 36.89 17.54 42.42
CA GLU A 20 35.71 16.75 42.82
C GLU A 20 34.57 17.65 43.31
N GLN A 21 34.86 18.63 44.17
CA GLN A 21 33.86 19.61 44.62
C GLN A 21 33.31 20.47 43.48
N SER A 22 34.16 20.88 42.53
CA SER A 22 33.71 21.66 41.37
C SER A 22 32.78 20.85 40.46
N MET A 23 33.08 19.56 40.27
CA MET A 23 32.26 18.66 39.47
C MET A 23 30.91 18.38 40.15
N GLN A 24 30.90 18.25 41.48
CA GLN A 24 29.68 18.01 42.24
C GLN A 24 28.72 19.21 42.21
N ARG A 25 29.26 20.43 42.31
CA ARG A 25 28.46 21.66 42.12
C ARG A 25 27.92 21.80 40.70
N LEU A 26 28.67 21.34 39.70
CA LEU A 26 28.23 21.37 38.30
C LEU A 26 27.10 20.36 38.07
N ILE A 27 27.18 19.17 38.69
CA ILE A 27 26.10 18.18 38.66
C ILE A 27 24.87 18.69 39.39
N GLU A 28 25.00 19.31 40.57
CA GLU A 28 23.87 19.92 41.28
C GLU A 28 23.23 21.03 40.44
N TYR A 29 24.03 21.95 39.88
CA TYR A 29 23.54 23.00 39.01
C TYR A 29 22.84 22.45 37.76
N LEU A 30 23.36 21.40 37.13
CA LEU A 30 22.71 20.73 36.00
C LEU A 30 21.42 20.03 36.43
N THR A 31 21.40 19.40 37.61
CA THR A 31 20.21 18.74 38.17
C THR A 31 19.12 19.78 38.48
N GLU A 32 19.53 20.96 38.95
CA GLU A 32 18.63 22.06 39.31
C GLU A 32 18.17 22.90 38.09
N THR A 33 19.00 23.04 37.05
CA THR A 33 18.63 23.73 35.81
C THR A 33 17.88 22.83 34.82
N LEU A 34 18.07 21.51 34.90
CA LEU A 34 17.34 20.51 34.11
C LEU A 34 16.13 19.94 34.87
N HIS A 35 15.44 20.73 35.71
CA HIS A 35 14.08 20.43 36.18
C HIS A 35 13.10 20.35 34.98
N LEU A 36 13.25 19.31 34.17
CA LEU A 36 12.15 18.62 33.52
C LEU A 36 11.31 18.03 34.65
N PRO A 37 9.97 18.12 34.61
CA PRO A 37 9.16 17.47 35.63
C PRO A 37 9.54 15.99 35.65
N SER A 38 10.04 15.51 36.79
CA SER A 38 10.17 14.09 37.10
C SER A 38 8.77 13.50 37.03
N THR A 39 8.40 13.09 35.82
CA THR A 39 7.30 12.17 35.62
C THR A 39 7.84 10.89 36.21
N THR A 40 7.36 10.55 37.41
CA THR A 40 7.42 9.19 37.92
C THR A 40 7.17 8.26 36.76
N VAL A 41 8.16 7.44 36.42
CA VAL A 41 8.02 6.37 35.45
C VAL A 41 7.19 5.29 36.13
N THR A 42 5.91 5.58 36.38
CA THR A 42 4.91 4.57 36.07
C THR A 42 5.07 4.32 34.58
N SER A 43 5.21 3.06 34.22
CA SER A 43 5.04 2.56 32.86
C SER A 43 3.64 2.92 32.36
N SER A 44 3.44 4.20 32.06
CA SER A 44 2.39 4.67 31.18
C SER A 44 2.85 4.25 29.80
N ASP A 45 2.10 3.34 29.19
CA ASP A 45 2.10 3.16 27.75
C ASP A 45 2.32 4.52 27.09
N LYS A 46 3.47 4.71 26.42
CA LYS A 46 3.62 5.78 25.43
C LYS A 46 2.74 5.38 24.25
N SER A 47 1.43 5.39 24.43
CA SER A 47 0.50 5.30 23.33
C SER A 47 0.72 6.57 22.51
N MET A 48 1.24 6.47 21.28
CA MET A 48 1.36 7.66 20.43
C MET A 48 0.00 8.37 20.34
N SER A 49 -0.02 9.70 20.26
CA SER A 49 -1.29 10.39 20.00
C SER A 49 -1.75 10.08 18.57
N VAL A 50 -3.06 10.05 18.33
CA VAL A 50 -3.63 9.91 16.96
C VAL A 50 -3.11 11.03 16.04
N ASP A 51 -2.82 12.20 16.60
CA ASP A 51 -2.24 13.32 15.86
C ASP A 51 -0.76 13.14 15.54
N SER A 52 0.00 12.47 16.41
CA SER A 52 1.40 12.12 16.13
C SER A 52 1.49 11.13 14.97
N ILE A 53 0.57 10.16 14.93
CA ILE A 53 0.49 9.19 13.83
C ILE A 53 0.02 9.88 12.55
N ALA A 54 -0.99 10.73 12.64
CA ALA A 54 -1.44 11.47 11.47
C ALA A 54 -0.36 12.40 10.90
N ALA A 55 0.54 12.93 11.73
CA ALA A 55 1.69 13.68 11.23
C ALA A 55 2.70 12.77 10.51
N ALA A 56 2.82 11.49 10.92
CA ALA A 56 3.73 10.52 10.32
C ALA A 56 3.18 9.88 9.02
N VAL A 57 1.86 9.67 8.96
CA VAL A 57 1.19 9.11 7.79
C VAL A 57 1.00 10.23 6.75
N PHE A 58 1.60 10.08 5.57
CA PHE A 58 1.40 11.02 4.48
C PHE A 58 0.02 10.86 3.84
N ASP A 59 -0.49 11.96 3.27
CA ASP A 59 -1.81 11.98 2.68
C ASP A 59 -1.85 11.15 1.39
N PHE A 60 -2.97 10.45 1.20
CA PHE A 60 -3.23 9.62 0.03
C PHE A 60 -3.70 10.48 -1.15
N HIS A 61 -3.01 10.33 -2.27
CA HIS A 61 -3.41 10.88 -3.56
C HIS A 61 -3.53 9.76 -4.59
N TYR A 62 -4.65 9.73 -5.31
CA TYR A 62 -4.94 8.68 -6.27
C TYR A 62 -4.29 8.99 -7.61
N GLU A 63 -3.25 8.23 -7.96
CA GLU A 63 -2.59 8.31 -9.27
C GLU A 63 -2.39 6.89 -9.83
N PRO A 64 -3.42 6.35 -10.52
CA PRO A 64 -3.41 4.95 -10.95
C PRO A 64 -2.33 4.67 -12.00
N SER A 65 -1.89 5.68 -12.77
CA SER A 65 -0.88 5.53 -13.82
C SER A 65 0.53 5.29 -13.27
N SER A 66 0.82 5.83 -12.07
CA SER A 66 2.08 5.64 -11.33
C SER A 66 1.98 4.55 -10.27
N GLY A 67 0.84 3.85 -10.17
CA GLY A 67 0.63 2.78 -9.19
C GLY A 67 0.30 3.28 -7.77
N HIS A 68 0.07 4.58 -7.58
CA HIS A 68 -0.41 5.16 -6.31
C HIS A 68 -1.91 4.88 -6.16
N LYS A 69 -2.23 3.64 -5.80
CA LYS A 69 -3.58 3.15 -5.52
C LYS A 69 -3.75 2.94 -4.02
N PHE A 70 -5.00 2.88 -3.58
CA PHE A 70 -5.30 2.78 -2.16
C PHE A 70 -4.71 1.52 -1.52
N ASP A 71 -4.73 0.36 -2.21
CA ASP A 71 -4.15 -0.87 -1.68
C ASP A 71 -2.64 -0.75 -1.40
N ALA A 72 -1.89 -0.07 -2.28
CA ALA A 72 -0.45 0.11 -2.12
C ALA A 72 -0.13 1.07 -0.96
N TRP A 73 -0.87 2.18 -0.88
CA TRP A 73 -0.75 3.14 0.21
C TRP A 73 -1.12 2.51 1.56
N PHE A 74 -2.26 1.81 1.62
CA PHE A 74 -2.76 1.20 2.85
C PHE A 74 -1.82 0.10 3.33
N LYS A 75 -1.27 -0.73 2.43
CA LYS A 75 -0.31 -1.79 2.79
C LYS A 75 0.92 -1.24 3.51
N HIS A 76 1.40 -0.05 3.14
CA HIS A 76 2.53 0.59 3.82
C HIS A 76 2.20 0.98 5.27
N TRP A 77 0.94 1.34 5.52
CA TRP A 77 0.46 1.80 6.83
C TRP A 77 -0.34 0.75 7.60
N GLU A 78 -0.53 -0.44 7.03
CA GLU A 78 -1.39 -1.49 7.58
C GLU A 78 -0.95 -1.89 8.99
N GLU A 79 0.36 -2.06 9.18
CA GLU A 79 0.94 -2.32 10.51
C GLU A 79 0.68 -1.16 11.48
N THR A 80 0.74 0.09 11.04
CA THR A 80 0.40 1.25 11.90
C THR A 80 -1.06 1.24 12.33
N PHE A 81 -1.97 0.82 11.45
CA PHE A 81 -3.39 0.65 11.78
C PHE A 81 -3.68 -0.62 12.59
N GLN A 82 -2.80 -1.63 12.59
CA GLN A 82 -2.96 -2.90 13.32
C GLN A 82 -2.25 -2.92 14.68
N SER A 83 -1.04 -2.36 14.77
CA SER A 83 -0.09 -2.46 15.87
C SER A 83 -0.43 -1.55 17.05
N GLU A 84 -1.08 -0.41 16.80
CA GLU A 84 -1.31 0.57 17.87
C GLU A 84 -2.78 0.66 18.29
N PHE A 85 -2.97 0.70 19.62
CA PHE A 85 -4.19 0.95 20.40
C PHE A 85 -5.21 -0.20 20.58
N PRO A 86 -4.86 -1.24 21.38
CA PRO A 86 -5.86 -2.07 22.04
C PRO A 86 -6.80 -1.25 22.95
N SER A 87 -6.31 -0.14 23.52
CA SER A 87 -6.98 0.63 24.57
C SER A 87 -7.99 1.69 24.09
N LYS A 88 -7.95 2.14 22.82
CA LYS A 88 -8.86 3.18 22.29
C LYS A 88 -10.08 2.63 21.53
N GLY A 89 -10.14 1.31 21.31
CA GLY A 89 -11.13 0.69 20.42
C GLY A 89 -10.92 1.07 18.95
N SER A 90 -11.60 0.42 18.01
CA SER A 90 -11.41 0.65 16.56
C SER A 90 -12.05 1.95 16.03
N ASN A 91 -12.61 2.80 16.91
CA ASN A 91 -13.41 3.97 16.53
C ASN A 91 -12.59 5.16 15.99
N TRP A 92 -11.29 5.24 16.30
CA TRP A 92 -10.40 6.30 15.83
C TRP A 92 -9.84 6.04 14.42
N LYS A 93 -9.90 4.78 13.95
CA LYS A 93 -9.27 4.35 12.69
C LYS A 93 -9.99 4.94 11.47
N THR A 94 -11.33 4.96 11.46
CA THR A 94 -12.11 5.54 10.36
C THR A 94 -11.85 7.05 10.23
N PRO A 95 -11.99 7.88 11.28
CA PRO A 95 -11.70 9.30 11.18
C PRO A 95 -10.25 9.60 10.75
N LEU A 96 -9.27 8.83 11.24
CA LEU A 96 -7.89 9.00 10.81
C LEU A 96 -7.74 8.69 9.31
N LEU A 97 -8.29 7.56 8.86
CA LEU A 97 -8.19 7.13 7.47
C LEU A 97 -8.80 8.18 6.52
N VAL A 98 -9.96 8.71 6.87
CA VAL A 98 -10.64 9.76 6.10
C VAL A 98 -9.87 11.07 6.13
N ARG A 99 -9.28 11.45 7.29
CA ARG A 99 -8.42 12.64 7.42
C ARG A 99 -7.16 12.55 6.54
N LYS A 100 -6.73 11.35 6.20
CA LYS A 100 -5.54 11.09 5.38
C LYS A 100 -5.82 11.08 3.88
N LEU A 101 -7.06 11.24 3.45
CA LEU A 101 -7.35 11.41 2.03
C LEU A 101 -6.98 12.82 1.58
N GLY A 102 -6.42 12.94 0.39
CA GLY A 102 -6.28 14.21 -0.30
C GLY A 102 -7.64 14.89 -0.50
N THR A 103 -7.62 16.20 -0.80
CA THR A 103 -8.85 16.99 -0.88
C THR A 103 -9.82 16.45 -1.92
N VAL A 104 -9.31 16.07 -3.10
CA VAL A 104 -10.11 15.54 -4.21
C VAL A 104 -10.63 14.15 -3.88
N GLU A 105 -9.78 13.29 -3.31
CA GLU A 105 -10.13 11.93 -2.91
C GLU A 105 -11.17 11.92 -1.79
N HIS A 106 -11.09 12.85 -0.84
CA HIS A 106 -12.08 13.03 0.20
C HIS A 106 -13.45 13.41 -0.39
N GLU A 107 -13.48 14.33 -1.36
CA GLU A 107 -14.72 14.69 -2.07
C GLU A 107 -15.34 13.49 -2.81
N TRP A 108 -14.53 12.73 -3.55
CA TRP A 108 -15.02 11.53 -4.24
C TRP A 108 -15.56 10.49 -3.27
N PHE A 109 -14.83 10.23 -2.19
CA PHE A 109 -15.27 9.30 -1.15
C PHE A 109 -16.60 9.74 -0.52
N THR A 110 -16.71 11.00 -0.10
CA THR A 110 -17.93 11.52 0.52
C THR A 110 -19.13 11.51 -0.42
N ASN A 111 -18.93 11.81 -1.71
CA ASN A 111 -19.98 11.70 -2.72
C ASN A 111 -20.40 10.24 -2.97
N PHE A 112 -19.46 9.28 -2.96
CA PHE A 112 -19.72 7.87 -3.22
C PHE A 112 -20.55 7.20 -2.12
N ILE A 113 -20.35 7.58 -0.86
CA ILE A 113 -21.03 6.96 0.28
C ILE A 113 -22.41 7.55 0.57
N LEU A 114 -22.86 8.55 -0.20
CA LEU A 114 -24.18 9.16 -0.01
C LEU A 114 -25.30 8.10 -0.04
N PRO A 115 -26.31 8.21 0.85
CA PRO A 115 -26.58 9.31 1.78
C PRO A 115 -25.85 9.22 3.13
N GLN A 116 -24.97 8.24 3.34
CA GLN A 116 -24.24 8.03 4.61
C GLN A 116 -23.12 9.08 4.77
N GLN A 117 -22.71 9.35 6.01
CA GLN A 117 -21.54 10.18 6.30
C GLN A 117 -20.34 9.30 6.71
N PRO A 118 -19.09 9.80 6.55
CA PRO A 118 -17.90 9.04 6.92
C PRO A 118 -17.90 8.54 8.37
N LYS A 119 -18.52 9.31 9.28
CA LYS A 119 -18.65 8.98 10.71
C LYS A 119 -19.62 7.83 10.98
N ASP A 120 -20.52 7.54 10.04
CA ASP A 120 -21.52 6.48 10.16
C ASP A 120 -20.96 5.12 9.72
N LEU A 121 -19.76 5.12 9.09
CA LEU A 121 -19.11 3.93 8.56
C LEU A 121 -18.15 3.30 9.58
N GLY A 122 -18.22 1.98 9.71
CA GLY A 122 -17.19 1.19 10.38
C GLY A 122 -15.87 1.21 9.61
N PHE A 123 -14.78 0.82 10.27
CA PHE A 123 -13.45 0.79 9.66
C PHE A 123 -13.38 -0.16 8.45
N ASP A 124 -13.87 -1.39 8.60
CA ASP A 124 -13.85 -2.38 7.51
C ASP A 124 -14.72 -1.97 6.33
N GLN A 125 -15.87 -1.35 6.61
CA GLN A 125 -16.74 -0.80 5.57
C GLN A 125 -16.04 0.35 4.83
N THR A 126 -15.37 1.24 5.55
CA THR A 126 -14.60 2.35 4.96
C THR A 126 -13.47 1.82 4.08
N LEU A 127 -12.71 0.83 4.55
CA LEU A 127 -11.67 0.18 3.75
C LEU A 127 -12.21 -0.42 2.46
N LYS A 128 -13.36 -1.09 2.54
CA LYS A 128 -14.02 -1.65 1.35
C LYS A 128 -14.37 -0.54 0.35
N GLN A 129 -15.05 0.51 0.80
CA GLN A 129 -15.45 1.63 -0.06
C GLN A 129 -14.22 2.30 -0.71
N LEU A 130 -13.15 2.53 0.04
CA LEU A 130 -11.93 3.13 -0.49
C LEU A 130 -11.21 2.22 -1.49
N ARG A 131 -11.20 0.89 -1.28
CA ARG A 131 -10.70 -0.06 -2.28
C ARG A 131 -11.57 -0.09 -3.54
N ASP A 132 -12.88 0.01 -3.41
CA ASP A 132 -13.79 0.03 -4.56
C ASP A 132 -13.59 1.31 -5.40
N ILE A 133 -13.36 2.47 -4.78
CA ILE A 133 -13.16 3.75 -5.47
C ILE A 133 -11.73 3.89 -6.01
N PHE A 134 -10.73 3.61 -5.17
CA PHE A 134 -9.33 3.96 -5.40
C PHE A 134 -8.39 2.75 -5.53
N GLY A 135 -8.94 1.55 -5.61
CA GLY A 135 -8.18 0.31 -5.79
C GLY A 135 -7.81 0.05 -7.25
N GLU A 136 -7.47 -1.22 -7.50
CA GLU A 136 -7.18 -1.72 -8.84
C GLU A 136 -8.45 -1.80 -9.70
N GLN A 137 -8.57 -0.90 -10.67
CA GLN A 137 -9.71 -0.88 -11.61
C GLN A 137 -9.49 -1.79 -12.84
N LEU A 138 -8.28 -2.32 -13.02
CA LEU A 138 -7.96 -3.20 -14.14
C LEU A 138 -8.38 -4.64 -13.81
N SER A 139 -9.00 -5.32 -14.77
CA SER A 139 -9.26 -6.76 -14.63
C SER A 139 -7.96 -7.55 -14.50
N LEU A 140 -8.02 -8.71 -13.85
CA LEU A 140 -6.84 -9.57 -13.70
C LEU A 140 -6.26 -9.98 -15.06
N PHE A 141 -7.10 -10.15 -16.09
CA PHE A 141 -6.61 -10.34 -17.45
C PHE A 141 -5.78 -9.15 -17.93
N ASN A 142 -6.28 -7.92 -17.76
CA ASN A 142 -5.58 -6.72 -18.21
C ASN A 142 -4.22 -6.56 -17.52
N VAL A 143 -4.16 -6.79 -16.20
CA VAL A 143 -2.91 -6.82 -15.43
C VAL A 143 -1.94 -7.85 -16.01
N ARG A 144 -2.41 -9.08 -16.22
CA ARG A 144 -1.59 -10.16 -16.78
C ARG A 144 -1.09 -9.86 -18.19
N TYR A 145 -1.96 -9.30 -19.03
CA TYR A 145 -1.64 -8.93 -20.40
C TYR A 145 -0.60 -7.81 -20.48
N ASN A 146 -0.73 -6.77 -19.65
CA ASN A 146 0.24 -5.68 -19.60
C ASN A 146 1.62 -6.15 -19.13
N CYS A 147 1.67 -7.05 -18.15
CA CYS A 147 2.91 -7.68 -17.71
C CYS A 147 3.60 -8.45 -18.85
N LEU A 148 2.84 -9.19 -19.68
CA LEU A 148 3.39 -9.89 -20.86
C LEU A 148 3.90 -8.93 -21.95
N LYS A 149 3.34 -7.72 -22.02
CA LYS A 149 3.73 -6.66 -22.95
C LYS A 149 4.81 -5.73 -22.41
N LEU A 150 5.23 -5.91 -21.16
CA LEU A 150 6.18 -5.03 -20.51
C LEU A 150 7.50 -5.00 -21.29
N THR A 151 7.87 -3.80 -21.74
CA THR A 151 9.08 -3.58 -22.54
C THR A 151 9.92 -2.48 -21.87
N LYS A 152 11.25 -2.68 -21.83
CA LYS A 152 12.16 -1.68 -21.29
C LYS A 152 12.16 -0.44 -22.18
N ARG A 153 11.87 0.73 -21.60
CA ARG A 153 12.01 2.03 -22.26
C ARG A 153 13.48 2.46 -22.30
N GLU A 154 13.83 3.28 -23.29
CA GLU A 154 15.18 3.86 -23.41
C GLU A 154 15.57 4.68 -22.17
N SER A 155 14.61 5.38 -21.58
CA SER A 155 14.78 6.20 -20.37
C SER A 155 14.99 5.41 -19.08
N HIS A 156 14.70 4.11 -19.05
CA HIS A 156 14.85 3.30 -17.84
C HIS A 156 16.28 2.81 -17.69
N ASP A 157 16.87 2.96 -16.50
CA ASP A 157 18.01 2.13 -16.10
C ASP A 157 17.56 0.69 -15.76
N TYR A 158 18.52 -0.20 -15.53
CA TYR A 158 18.23 -1.61 -15.25
C TYR A 158 17.59 -1.85 -13.89
N VAL A 159 17.92 -1.04 -12.87
CA VAL A 159 17.35 -1.17 -11.52
C VAL A 159 15.89 -0.77 -11.55
N THR A 160 15.58 0.37 -12.18
CA THR A 160 14.22 0.84 -12.41
C THR A 160 13.41 -0.20 -13.20
N PHE A 161 13.96 -0.73 -14.30
CA PHE A 161 13.25 -1.75 -15.08
C PHE A 161 13.05 -3.06 -14.31
N ALA A 162 14.04 -3.52 -13.56
CA ALA A 162 13.90 -4.71 -12.72
C ALA A 162 12.81 -4.55 -11.65
N GLY A 163 12.72 -3.36 -11.04
CA GLY A 163 11.65 -3.01 -10.11
C GLY A 163 10.27 -3.10 -10.76
N LEU A 164 10.11 -2.56 -11.96
CA LEU A 164 8.85 -2.65 -12.72
C LEU A 164 8.48 -4.09 -13.08
N VAL A 165 9.44 -4.89 -13.55
CA VAL A 165 9.22 -6.31 -13.87
C VAL A 165 8.76 -7.07 -12.63
N ASN A 166 9.43 -6.89 -11.49
CA ASN A 166 9.05 -7.55 -10.25
C ASN A 166 7.65 -7.12 -9.79
N TRP A 167 7.35 -5.83 -9.88
CA TRP A 167 6.03 -5.29 -9.51
C TRP A 167 4.89 -5.83 -10.38
N ASP A 168 5.07 -5.87 -11.71
CA ASP A 168 4.08 -6.42 -12.63
C ASP A 168 3.91 -7.94 -12.44
N CYS A 169 5.00 -8.68 -12.19
CA CYS A 169 4.95 -10.13 -11.93
C CYS A 169 4.22 -10.50 -10.63
N GLU A 170 4.38 -9.72 -9.56
CA GLU A 170 3.61 -9.94 -8.33
C GLU A 170 2.11 -9.71 -8.58
N ARG A 171 1.76 -8.66 -9.33
CA ARG A 171 0.37 -8.36 -9.72
C ARG A 171 -0.21 -9.37 -10.73
N PHE A 172 0.63 -10.01 -11.54
CA PHE A 172 0.24 -11.08 -12.46
C PHE A 172 -0.35 -12.30 -11.74
N GLN A 173 0.02 -12.50 -10.46
CA GLN A 173 -0.38 -13.65 -9.63
C GLN A 173 0.01 -14.98 -10.26
N LEU A 174 1.28 -15.13 -10.66
CA LEU A 174 1.76 -16.30 -11.40
C LEU A 174 1.51 -17.61 -10.64
N LYS A 175 1.64 -17.60 -9.31
CA LYS A 175 1.46 -18.78 -8.46
C LYS A 175 0.04 -19.37 -8.48
N SER A 176 -0.98 -18.55 -8.77
CA SER A 176 -2.37 -18.99 -8.83
C SER A 176 -2.83 -19.31 -10.25
N LEU A 177 -1.99 -19.08 -11.26
CA LEU A 177 -2.32 -19.30 -12.67
C LEU A 177 -2.06 -20.76 -13.06
N THR A 178 -3.09 -21.45 -13.55
CA THR A 178 -2.93 -22.81 -14.07
C THR A 178 -2.28 -22.79 -15.47
N GLU A 179 -1.65 -23.90 -15.86
CA GLU A 179 -1.10 -24.05 -17.21
C GLU A 179 -2.18 -23.88 -18.29
N GLY A 180 -3.39 -24.40 -18.04
CA GLY A 180 -4.55 -24.25 -18.93
C GLY A 180 -4.95 -22.79 -19.10
N GLN A 181 -5.07 -22.04 -18.00
CA GLN A 181 -5.36 -20.61 -18.04
C GLN A 181 -4.26 -19.80 -18.72
N PHE A 182 -2.98 -20.14 -18.51
CA PHE A 182 -1.88 -19.47 -19.20
C PHE A 182 -1.95 -19.67 -20.73
N LYS A 183 -2.19 -20.90 -21.20
CA LYS A 183 -2.39 -21.17 -22.63
C LYS A 183 -3.59 -20.40 -23.19
N CYS A 184 -4.68 -20.32 -22.43
CA CYS A 184 -5.87 -19.55 -22.79
C CYS A 184 -5.61 -18.04 -22.87
N LEU A 185 -4.82 -17.50 -21.93
CA LEU A 185 -4.39 -16.10 -21.92
C LEU A 185 -3.65 -15.75 -23.21
N ILE A 186 -2.67 -16.57 -23.62
CA ILE A 186 -1.93 -16.38 -24.87
C ILE A 186 -2.88 -16.45 -26.08
N PHE A 187 -3.74 -17.46 -26.14
CA PHE A 187 -4.72 -17.61 -27.22
C PHE A 187 -5.60 -16.36 -27.40
N ILE A 188 -6.12 -15.80 -26.30
CA ILE A 188 -7.00 -14.61 -26.33
C ILE A 188 -6.19 -13.34 -26.62
N ALA A 189 -4.98 -13.23 -26.08
CA ALA A 189 -4.08 -12.09 -26.24
C ALA A 189 -3.71 -11.82 -27.70
N ASP A 190 -3.61 -12.89 -28.50
CA ASP A 190 -3.19 -12.84 -29.91
C ASP A 190 -4.35 -12.68 -30.91
N LEU A 191 -5.60 -12.58 -30.43
CA LEU A 191 -6.76 -12.23 -31.27
C LEU A 191 -6.78 -10.72 -31.57
N HIS A 192 -5.95 -10.29 -32.52
CA HIS A 192 -5.77 -8.88 -32.86
C HIS A 192 -6.77 -8.33 -33.90
N SER A 193 -7.48 -9.20 -34.61
CA SER A 193 -8.40 -8.78 -35.66
C SER A 193 -9.64 -8.09 -35.07
N PRO A 194 -10.06 -6.92 -35.58
CA PRO A 194 -11.30 -6.28 -35.15
C PRO A 194 -12.54 -7.17 -35.31
N ARG A 195 -12.49 -8.17 -36.22
CA ARG A 195 -13.59 -9.14 -36.43
C ARG A 195 -13.78 -10.09 -35.26
N ASP A 196 -12.75 -10.25 -34.43
CA ASP A 196 -12.73 -11.15 -33.29
C ASP A 196 -13.00 -10.41 -31.97
N ALA A 197 -13.20 -9.09 -31.98
CA ALA A 197 -13.31 -8.27 -30.76
C ALA A 197 -14.48 -8.71 -29.84
N ASP A 198 -15.63 -9.04 -30.43
CA ASP A 198 -16.79 -9.53 -29.68
C ASP A 198 -16.61 -10.97 -29.19
N ILE A 199 -15.89 -11.81 -29.96
CA ILE A 199 -15.49 -13.15 -29.55
C ILE A 199 -14.52 -13.03 -28.37
N GLN A 200 -13.47 -12.22 -28.50
CA GLN A 200 -12.47 -11.95 -27.47
C GLN A 200 -13.13 -11.52 -26.16
N THR A 201 -14.08 -10.57 -26.20
CA THR A 201 -14.83 -10.12 -25.02
C THR A 201 -15.57 -11.27 -24.32
N ARG A 202 -16.16 -12.20 -25.07
CA ARG A 202 -16.84 -13.38 -24.51
C ARG A 202 -15.87 -14.42 -23.96
N LEU A 203 -14.74 -14.65 -24.63
CA LEU A 203 -13.70 -15.55 -24.16
C LEU A 203 -13.07 -15.05 -22.86
N LEU A 204 -12.89 -13.74 -22.72
CA LEU A 204 -12.41 -13.10 -21.49
C LEU A 204 -13.33 -13.41 -20.31
N SER A 205 -14.64 -13.19 -20.48
CA SER A 205 -15.63 -13.54 -19.45
C SER A 205 -15.57 -15.02 -19.07
N LYS A 206 -15.30 -15.92 -20.02
CA LYS A 206 -15.20 -17.37 -19.76
C LYS A 206 -13.91 -17.72 -18.99
N LEU A 207 -12.79 -17.09 -19.35
CA LEU A 207 -11.50 -17.24 -18.66
C LEU A 207 -11.56 -16.78 -17.20
N GLU A 208 -12.34 -15.74 -16.90
CA GLU A 208 -12.53 -15.25 -15.53
C GLU A 208 -13.42 -16.16 -14.67
N GLN A 209 -14.35 -16.88 -15.29
CA GLN A 209 -15.31 -17.74 -14.57
C GLN A 209 -14.80 -19.17 -14.36
N ASP A 210 -14.02 -19.72 -15.28
CA ASP A 210 -13.58 -21.11 -15.27
C ASP A 210 -12.08 -21.25 -14.98
N LYS A 211 -11.77 -21.88 -13.83
CA LYS A 211 -10.38 -22.08 -13.37
C LYS A 211 -9.66 -23.22 -14.09
N GLU A 212 -10.41 -24.17 -14.66
CA GLU A 212 -9.89 -25.35 -15.36
C GLU A 212 -10.07 -25.23 -16.89
N ILE A 213 -10.23 -24.00 -17.37
CA ILE A 213 -10.43 -23.74 -18.79
C ILE A 213 -9.25 -24.22 -19.63
N THR A 214 -9.57 -24.80 -20.78
CA THR A 214 -8.60 -25.29 -21.74
C THR A 214 -8.75 -24.57 -23.08
N VAL A 215 -7.67 -24.52 -23.86
CA VAL A 215 -7.70 -23.96 -25.22
C VAL A 215 -8.75 -24.67 -26.08
N LYS A 216 -8.92 -25.99 -25.91
CA LYS A 216 -9.97 -26.75 -26.62
C LYS A 216 -11.37 -26.25 -26.31
N ALA A 217 -11.66 -25.93 -25.03
CA ALA A 217 -12.93 -25.36 -24.62
C ALA A 217 -13.14 -23.96 -25.21
N LEU A 218 -12.09 -23.12 -25.27
CA LEU A 218 -12.15 -21.83 -25.96
C LEU A 218 -12.40 -21.99 -27.46
N THR A 219 -11.72 -22.90 -28.15
CA THR A 219 -11.95 -23.16 -29.58
C THR A 219 -13.38 -23.58 -29.85
N ALA A 220 -13.95 -24.46 -29.02
CA ALA A 220 -15.35 -24.86 -29.13
C ALA A 220 -16.30 -23.66 -28.94
N GLU A 221 -16.00 -22.79 -27.99
CA GLU A 221 -16.74 -21.55 -27.77
C GLU A 221 -16.65 -20.59 -28.97
N CYS A 222 -15.45 -20.38 -29.53
CA CYS A 222 -15.26 -19.59 -30.74
C CYS A 222 -16.14 -20.11 -31.88
N GLN A 223 -16.10 -21.43 -32.13
CA GLN A 223 -16.88 -22.03 -33.19
C GLN A 223 -18.39 -21.87 -32.97
N ARG A 224 -18.85 -22.04 -31.72
CA ARG A 224 -20.25 -21.81 -31.34
C ARG A 224 -20.68 -20.37 -31.62
N LEU A 225 -19.85 -19.39 -31.27
CA LEU A 225 -20.12 -17.97 -31.50
C LEU A 225 -20.14 -17.62 -32.99
N VAL A 226 -19.21 -18.17 -33.77
CA VAL A 226 -19.17 -17.99 -35.24
C VAL A 226 -20.44 -18.55 -35.88
N ASN A 227 -20.89 -19.73 -35.44
CA ASN A 227 -22.12 -20.34 -35.96
C ASN A 227 -23.34 -19.48 -35.61
N LEU A 228 -23.46 -19.02 -34.37
CA LEU A 228 -24.56 -18.14 -33.94
C LEU A 228 -24.62 -16.82 -34.72
N LYS A 229 -23.47 -16.22 -35.05
CA LYS A 229 -23.43 -15.03 -35.93
C LYS A 229 -24.00 -15.34 -37.30
N ARG A 230 -23.65 -16.49 -37.87
CA ARG A 230 -24.14 -16.94 -39.17
C ARG A 230 -25.65 -17.18 -39.15
N ASP A 231 -26.15 -17.84 -38.11
CA ASP A 231 -27.59 -18.11 -37.93
C ASP A 231 -28.39 -16.81 -37.74
N THR A 232 -27.85 -15.86 -36.97
CA THR A 232 -28.48 -14.54 -36.78
C THR A 232 -28.58 -13.77 -38.09
N ALA A 233 -27.51 -13.77 -38.89
CA ALA A 233 -27.51 -13.13 -40.21
C ALA A 233 -28.54 -13.77 -41.16
N MET A 234 -28.71 -15.10 -41.12
CA MET A 234 -29.74 -15.79 -41.89
C MET A 234 -31.15 -15.31 -41.50
N ILE A 235 -31.46 -15.19 -40.20
CA ILE A 235 -32.77 -14.73 -39.73
C ILE A 235 -33.02 -13.29 -40.16
N GLN A 236 -32.02 -12.42 -40.05
CA GLN A 236 -32.13 -10.99 -40.41
C GLN A 236 -32.26 -10.75 -41.91
N GLN A 237 -31.84 -11.69 -42.76
CA GLN A 237 -32.03 -11.61 -44.21
C GLN A 237 -33.44 -12.02 -44.67
N VAL A 238 -34.21 -12.68 -43.81
CA VAL A 238 -35.58 -13.16 -44.10
C VAL A 238 -36.64 -12.17 -43.61
N ALA A 239 -36.24 -11.13 -42.88
CA ALA A 239 -37.07 -10.03 -42.41
C ALA A 239 -36.90 -8.77 -43.28
#